data_AF-Q4RKT3-F1
#
_entry.id   AF-Q4RKT3-F1
#
_cell.length_a   1.000
_cell.length_b   1.000
_cell.length_c   1.000
_cell.angle_alpha   90.00
_cell.angle_beta   90.00
_cell.angle_gamma   90.00
#
_symmetry.space_group_name_H-M   'P 1'
#
loop_
_entity.id
_entity.type
_entity.pdbx_description
1 polymer ?
#
loop_
_entity_poly.entity_id
_entity_poly.type
_entity_poly.pdbx_seq_one_letter_code
_entity_poly.pdbx_strand_id
1 'polypeptide(L)'
;MWAVMGVVCLCHCAFGQLWNPRLKGGPRLVCSVPGRPGEPGTPGPRGPPGADGNVGIPGRDGRDGRKGEKGEKGDAGLRGRVGPTGKIGSKGDRGPTGKQGPAGEKGDLGLLGPPGQEGDKGEKGKQGSLGTAGVCKCSSLLPKSAFSVGITSSYPTENTPIKFNKILFNDGGHYNPRTGKFICVYPGVYFFSYDITVANKHLAIGLVHNGQFRIKTFDANTGNHDVASGSTVLHLSPEDEVWLEIFFHDQNGLFADPGWADSLFTGFLLYADSDYIDALAED
;
A
#
# COMPACT_ATOMS: atom_id res chain seq x y z
N MET A 1 2.20 -8.10 78.71
CA MET A 1 2.19 -6.83 77.95
C MET A 1 2.35 -7.16 76.47
N TRP A 2 1.33 -7.82 75.93
CA TRP A 2 1.13 -8.11 74.51
C TRP A 2 -0.18 -7.38 74.17
N ALA A 3 -0.31 -6.89 72.93
CA ALA A 3 -1.45 -6.13 72.40
C ALA A 3 -1.41 -4.60 72.55
N VAL A 4 -0.39 -3.92 71.99
CA VAL A 4 -0.54 -2.54 71.45
C VAL A 4 0.45 -2.31 70.30
N MET A 5 0.31 -3.01 69.16
CA MET A 5 1.00 -2.67 67.90
C MET A 5 0.21 -3.19 66.66
N GLY A 6 -1.13 -3.22 66.77
CA GLY A 6 -2.01 -3.85 65.77
C GLY A 6 -3.00 -2.93 65.06
N VAL A 7 -3.01 -1.61 65.32
CA VAL A 7 -4.07 -0.72 64.81
C VAL A 7 -3.54 0.66 64.38
N VAL A 8 -2.35 0.72 63.78
CA VAL A 8 -1.89 1.94 63.10
C VAL A 8 -1.65 1.65 61.63
N CYS A 9 -2.63 2.08 60.84
CA CYS A 9 -2.50 2.51 59.45
C CYS A 9 -2.44 1.42 58.37
N LEU A 10 -3.46 0.56 58.41
CA LEU A 10 -4.13 -0.04 57.24
C LEU A 10 -4.80 1.02 56.31
N CYS A 11 -4.23 2.22 56.17
CA CYS A 11 -4.81 3.35 55.42
C CYS A 11 -3.83 4.02 54.43
N HIS A 12 -2.85 3.28 53.88
CA HIS A 12 -2.01 3.78 52.77
C HIS A 12 -2.16 2.99 51.47
N CYS A 13 -3.16 2.12 51.36
CA CYS A 13 -3.44 1.37 50.13
C CYS A 13 -4.52 2.01 49.22
N ALA A 14 -5.00 3.22 49.53
CA ALA A 14 -6.03 3.86 48.73
C ALA A 14 -5.86 5.38 48.71
N PHE A 15 -4.85 5.90 48.00
CA PHE A 15 -4.81 7.23 47.37
C PHE A 15 -3.39 7.46 46.83
N GLY A 16 -3.12 6.96 45.63
CA GLY A 16 -1.81 7.10 44.95
C GLY A 16 -1.87 6.79 43.47
N GLN A 17 -3.05 6.92 42.85
CA GLN A 17 -3.21 6.98 41.40
C GLN A 17 -3.54 8.42 41.04
N LEU A 18 -2.51 9.24 40.81
CA LEU A 18 -2.65 10.33 39.85
C LEU A 18 -1.26 10.83 39.43
N TRP A 19 -1.05 10.77 38.11
CA TRP A 19 -0.01 11.46 37.36
C TRP A 19 1.42 10.94 37.48
N ASN A 20 1.73 9.97 36.62
CA ASN A 20 3.01 9.97 35.94
C ASN A 20 2.71 10.06 34.43
N PRO A 21 3.04 11.18 33.73
CA PRO A 21 2.81 11.26 32.31
C PRO A 21 3.73 10.24 31.65
N ARG A 22 3.12 9.18 31.14
CA ARG A 22 3.76 8.25 30.21
C ARG A 22 4.33 9.08 29.05
N LEU A 23 5.62 9.37 29.09
CA LEU A 23 6.41 9.55 27.88
C LEU A 23 6.47 8.19 27.18
N LYS A 24 5.34 7.79 26.59
CA LYS A 24 5.26 6.75 25.57
C LYS A 24 5.85 7.34 24.29
N GLY A 25 7.15 7.58 24.30
CA GLY A 25 7.95 7.50 23.08
C GLY A 25 8.22 6.02 22.86
N GLY A 26 7.22 5.28 22.35
CA GLY A 26 7.51 3.99 21.74
C GLY A 26 8.49 4.19 20.59
N PRO A 27 9.18 3.14 20.11
CA PRO A 27 9.99 3.25 18.91
C PRO A 27 9.12 3.92 17.85
N ARG A 28 9.64 5.00 17.26
CA ARG A 28 8.99 5.69 16.16
C ARG A 28 9.09 4.74 14.97
N LEU A 29 8.21 3.74 14.95
CA LEU A 29 8.09 2.77 13.89
C LEU A 29 7.79 3.57 12.64
N VAL A 30 8.66 3.47 11.64
CA VAL A 30 8.41 4.03 10.33
C VAL A 30 7.35 3.13 9.70
N CYS A 31 6.08 3.43 9.97
CA CYS A 31 4.97 2.81 9.27
C CYS A 31 5.00 3.31 7.83
N SER A 32 4.82 2.42 6.86
CA SER A 32 4.51 2.81 5.48
C SER A 32 3.24 3.67 5.50
N VAL A 33 3.36 4.94 5.13
CA VAL A 33 2.23 5.88 5.05
C VAL A 33 1.19 5.33 4.07
N PRO A 34 -0.13 5.42 4.37
CA PRO A 34 -1.18 5.00 3.43
C PRO A 34 -0.96 5.59 2.02
N GLY A 35 -1.14 4.76 1.00
CA GLY A 35 -1.05 5.20 -0.40
C GLY A 35 -2.05 6.33 -0.68
N ARG A 36 -1.62 7.33 -1.47
CA ARG A 36 -2.48 8.45 -1.84
C ARG A 36 -3.74 7.95 -2.57
N PRO A 37 -4.89 8.62 -2.44
CA PRO A 37 -6.09 8.24 -3.19
C PRO A 37 -5.82 8.20 -4.70
N GLY A 38 -6.40 7.21 -5.38
CA GLY A 38 -6.30 7.12 -6.84
C GLY A 38 -6.90 8.35 -7.53
N GLU A 39 -6.31 8.77 -8.66
CA GLU A 39 -6.81 9.93 -9.40
C GLU A 39 -8.25 9.71 -9.89
N PRO A 40 -9.08 10.77 -9.98
CA PRO A 40 -10.43 10.63 -10.50
C PRO A 40 -10.42 10.17 -11.96
N GLY A 41 -11.31 9.22 -12.31
CA GLY A 41 -11.44 8.72 -13.67
C GLY A 41 -11.75 9.82 -14.69
N THR A 42 -11.32 9.64 -15.94
CA THR A 42 -11.61 10.61 -17.00
C THR A 42 -13.12 10.68 -17.28
N PRO A 43 -13.65 11.85 -17.69
CA PRO A 43 -15.06 11.96 -18.05
C PRO A 43 -15.40 11.03 -19.22
N GLY A 44 -16.60 10.46 -19.20
CA GLY A 44 -17.08 9.58 -20.27
C GLY A 44 -17.13 10.28 -21.64
N PRO A 45 -17.14 9.51 -22.75
CA PRO A 45 -17.30 10.08 -24.08
C PRO A 45 -18.65 10.79 -24.21
N ARG A 46 -18.74 11.69 -25.19
CA ARG A 46 -19.98 12.41 -25.49
C ARG A 46 -21.02 11.45 -26.09
N GLY A 47 -22.29 11.62 -25.73
CA GLY A 47 -23.39 10.86 -26.33
C GLY A 47 -23.57 11.15 -27.82
N PRO A 48 -24.14 10.21 -28.61
CA PRO A 48 -24.40 10.43 -30.03
C PRO A 48 -25.42 11.56 -30.26
N PRO A 49 -25.41 12.23 -31.42
CA PRO A 49 -26.44 13.21 -31.78
C PRO A 49 -27.84 12.61 -31.81
N GLY A 50 -28.85 13.41 -31.45
CA GLY A 50 -30.26 13.02 -31.59
C GLY A 50 -30.67 12.82 -33.06
N ALA A 51 -31.70 12.00 -33.28
CA ALA A 51 -32.22 11.73 -34.62
C ALA A 51 -32.84 13.00 -35.27
N ASP A 52 -32.81 13.05 -36.61
CA ASP A 52 -33.40 14.14 -37.38
C ASP A 52 -34.93 14.23 -37.19
N GLY A 53 -35.46 15.45 -37.22
CA GLY A 53 -36.90 15.69 -37.14
C GLY A 53 -37.66 15.16 -38.36
N ASN A 54 -38.86 14.63 -38.12
CA ASN A 54 -39.74 14.15 -39.20
C ASN A 54 -40.17 15.28 -40.15
N VAL A 55 -40.45 14.94 -41.41
CA VAL A 55 -40.99 15.88 -42.41
C VAL A 55 -42.38 16.37 -42.00
N GLY A 56 -42.62 17.68 -42.09
CA GLY A 56 -43.92 18.29 -41.79
C GLY A 56 -45.04 17.82 -42.72
N ILE A 57 -46.29 17.84 -42.23
CA ILE A 57 -47.47 17.46 -43.01
C ILE A 57 -47.66 18.47 -44.17
N PRO A 58 -47.95 18.01 -45.41
CA PRO A 58 -48.21 18.90 -46.55
C PRO A 58 -49.35 19.90 -46.29
N GLY A 59 -49.26 21.09 -46.88
CA GLY A 59 -50.32 22.09 -46.83
C GLY A 59 -51.64 21.59 -47.43
N ARG A 60 -52.78 22.11 -46.95
CA ARG A 60 -54.11 21.82 -47.54
C ARG A 60 -54.26 22.47 -48.91
N ASP A 61 -54.95 21.79 -49.82
CA ASP A 61 -55.24 22.30 -51.16
C ASP A 61 -56.02 23.64 -51.12
N GLY A 62 -55.75 24.49 -52.11
CA GLY A 62 -56.45 25.77 -52.29
C GLY A 62 -57.94 25.58 -52.59
N ARG A 63 -58.78 26.56 -52.21
CA ARG A 63 -60.23 26.54 -52.49
C ARG A 63 -60.51 26.77 -53.98
N ASP A 64 -61.54 26.12 -54.52
CA ASP A 64 -62.01 26.31 -55.90
C ASP A 64 -62.32 27.77 -56.24
N GLY A 65 -61.96 28.18 -57.47
CA GLY A 65 -62.22 29.53 -57.98
C GLY A 65 -63.72 29.83 -58.14
N ARG A 66 -64.11 31.11 -57.96
CA ARG A 66 -65.51 31.57 -58.15
C ARG A 66 -65.96 31.41 -59.61
N LYS A 67 -67.22 31.02 -59.80
CA LYS A 67 -67.89 30.92 -61.11
C LYS A 67 -67.88 32.29 -61.82
N GLY A 68 -67.44 32.33 -63.08
CA GLY A 68 -67.40 33.56 -63.87
C GLY A 68 -68.78 34.20 -64.09
N GLU A 69 -68.80 35.53 -64.22
CA GLU A 69 -70.01 36.32 -64.45
C GLU A 69 -70.66 36.02 -65.81
N LYS A 70 -71.98 36.19 -65.88
CA LYS A 70 -72.81 35.93 -67.06
C LYS A 70 -72.57 37.06 -68.09
N GLY A 71 -72.10 36.73 -69.29
CA GLY A 71 -71.95 37.72 -70.37
C GLY A 71 -73.29 38.32 -70.78
N GLU A 72 -73.35 39.63 -70.99
CA GLU A 72 -74.56 40.31 -71.45
C GLU A 72 -74.57 40.55 -72.97
N LYS A 73 -75.75 40.25 -73.50
CA LYS A 73 -76.44 40.45 -74.78
C LYS A 73 -75.71 41.16 -75.94
N GLY A 74 -75.65 40.48 -77.09
CA GLY A 74 -75.15 41.06 -78.35
C GLY A 74 -76.03 42.17 -78.93
N ASP A 75 -75.38 43.09 -79.65
CA ASP A 75 -75.96 44.30 -80.25
C ASP A 75 -77.07 44.01 -81.28
N ALA A 76 -78.03 44.94 -81.36
CA ALA A 76 -79.10 44.88 -82.36
C ALA A 76 -78.56 45.21 -83.78
N GLY A 77 -78.97 44.41 -84.77
CA GLY A 77 -78.55 44.55 -86.17
C GLY A 77 -78.99 45.87 -86.86
N LEU A 78 -78.25 46.24 -87.91
CA LEU A 78 -78.27 47.52 -88.61
C LEU A 78 -79.33 47.67 -89.73
N ARG A 79 -79.94 48.88 -89.74
CA ARG A 79 -80.42 49.80 -90.82
C ARG A 79 -81.21 49.31 -92.06
N GLY A 80 -82.38 49.96 -92.27
CA GLY A 80 -83.10 50.08 -93.56
C GLY A 80 -84.22 51.17 -93.51
N ARG A 81 -84.56 51.80 -94.65
CA ARG A 81 -85.50 52.96 -94.79
C ARG A 81 -86.98 52.63 -94.50
N VAL A 82 -87.74 53.70 -94.22
CA VAL A 82 -89.11 53.79 -93.64
C VAL A 82 -90.22 53.08 -94.44
N GLY A 83 -91.03 52.30 -93.71
CA GLY A 83 -92.38 51.83 -94.04
C GLY A 83 -93.05 51.19 -92.80
N PRO A 84 -94.37 51.35 -92.54
CA PRO A 84 -94.97 51.01 -91.25
C PRO A 84 -95.29 49.51 -91.05
N THR A 85 -94.91 49.02 -89.85
CA THR A 85 -95.32 47.87 -88.98
C THR A 85 -96.09 46.66 -89.56
N GLY A 86 -95.72 45.37 -89.39
CA GLY A 86 -94.61 44.68 -88.73
C GLY A 86 -94.81 43.14 -88.70
N LYS A 87 -93.81 42.35 -88.26
CA LYS A 87 -93.87 41.04 -87.54
C LYS A 87 -92.57 40.86 -86.71
N ILE A 88 -92.67 40.25 -85.52
CA ILE A 88 -91.64 40.13 -84.45
C ILE A 88 -90.55 39.10 -84.81
N GLY A 89 -89.28 39.40 -84.49
CA GLY A 89 -88.10 38.56 -84.80
C GLY A 89 -87.84 37.38 -83.84
N SER A 90 -87.10 36.37 -84.32
CA SER A 90 -86.73 35.15 -83.58
C SER A 90 -85.70 35.39 -82.47
N LYS A 91 -85.85 34.66 -81.35
CA LYS A 91 -84.98 34.68 -80.16
C LYS A 91 -83.59 34.10 -80.47
N GLY A 92 -82.52 34.80 -80.08
CA GLY A 92 -81.14 34.33 -80.23
C GLY A 92 -80.78 33.15 -79.30
N ASP A 93 -79.87 32.30 -79.76
CA ASP A 93 -79.42 31.09 -79.06
C ASP A 93 -78.63 31.37 -77.76
N ARG A 94 -78.65 30.38 -76.87
CA ARG A 94 -77.97 30.40 -75.57
C ARG A 94 -76.45 30.34 -75.76
N GLY A 95 -75.72 31.30 -75.16
CA GLY A 95 -74.25 31.32 -75.19
C GLY A 95 -73.62 30.06 -74.54
N PRO A 96 -72.38 29.69 -74.94
CA PRO A 96 -71.71 28.49 -74.45
C PRO A 96 -71.38 28.56 -72.95
N THR A 97 -71.35 27.40 -72.29
CA THR A 97 -70.91 27.25 -70.88
C THR A 97 -69.46 27.72 -70.73
N GLY A 98 -69.18 28.58 -69.74
CA GLY A 98 -67.82 29.06 -69.44
C GLY A 98 -66.85 27.91 -69.12
N LYS A 99 -65.58 28.08 -69.49
CA LYS A 99 -64.51 27.09 -69.23
C LYS A 99 -64.29 26.89 -67.72
N GLN A 100 -63.98 25.66 -67.31
CA GLN A 100 -63.58 25.33 -65.94
C GLN A 100 -62.32 26.15 -65.57
N GLY A 101 -62.31 26.75 -64.37
CA GLY A 101 -61.12 27.43 -63.86
C GLY A 101 -59.96 26.45 -63.63
N PRO A 102 -58.69 26.91 -63.61
CA PRO A 102 -57.55 26.05 -63.32
C PRO A 102 -57.66 25.45 -61.91
N ALA A 103 -57.17 24.22 -61.73
CA ALA A 103 -57.04 23.59 -60.41
C ALA A 103 -56.10 24.43 -59.53
N GLY A 104 -56.40 24.54 -58.23
CA GLY A 104 -55.52 25.22 -57.28
C GLY A 104 -54.15 24.54 -57.21
N GLU A 105 -53.08 25.32 -57.00
CA GLU A 105 -51.74 24.76 -56.83
C GLU A 105 -51.66 23.88 -55.58
N LYS A 106 -50.93 22.76 -55.69
CA LYS A 106 -50.69 21.83 -54.57
C LYS A 106 -49.86 22.57 -53.51
N GLY A 107 -50.27 22.46 -52.24
CA GLY A 107 -49.51 23.05 -51.13
C GLY A 107 -48.08 22.51 -51.05
N ASP A 108 -47.12 23.37 -50.72
CA ASP A 108 -45.71 23.02 -50.59
C ASP A 108 -45.46 21.93 -49.51
N LEU A 109 -44.36 21.19 -49.68
CA LEU A 109 -43.92 20.19 -48.70
C LEU A 109 -43.52 20.89 -47.39
N GLY A 110 -43.93 20.34 -46.24
CA GLY A 110 -43.49 20.87 -44.94
C GLY A 110 -41.97 20.79 -44.78
N LEU A 111 -41.35 21.82 -44.18
CA LEU A 111 -39.91 21.87 -43.94
C LEU A 111 -39.45 20.71 -43.02
N LEU A 112 -38.21 20.24 -43.25
CA LEU A 112 -37.57 19.25 -42.37
C LEU A 112 -37.35 19.86 -40.98
N GLY A 113 -37.65 19.10 -39.92
CA GLY A 113 -37.38 19.52 -38.55
C GLY A 113 -35.87 19.71 -38.29
N PRO A 114 -35.48 20.56 -37.33
CA PRO A 114 -34.07 20.76 -37.01
C PRO A 114 -33.40 19.46 -36.51
N PRO A 115 -32.08 19.28 -36.72
CA PRO A 115 -31.34 18.15 -36.16
C PRO A 115 -31.46 18.08 -34.64
N GLY A 116 -31.45 16.87 -34.09
CA GLY A 116 -31.42 16.66 -32.64
C GLY A 116 -30.15 17.25 -32.00
N GLN A 117 -30.26 17.74 -30.76
CA GLN A 117 -29.11 18.27 -30.03
C GLN A 117 -28.08 17.16 -29.73
N GLU A 118 -26.82 17.57 -29.63
CA GLU A 118 -25.71 16.68 -29.27
C GLU A 118 -25.83 16.22 -27.82
N GLY A 119 -25.55 14.94 -27.54
CA GLY A 119 -25.61 14.41 -26.18
C GLY A 119 -24.59 15.08 -25.24
N ASP A 120 -24.89 15.13 -23.94
CA ASP A 120 -23.96 15.66 -22.96
C ASP A 120 -22.75 14.74 -22.75
N LYS A 121 -21.65 15.33 -22.27
CA LYS A 121 -20.45 14.57 -21.88
C LYS A 121 -20.73 13.80 -20.59
N GLY A 122 -20.33 12.52 -20.53
CA GLY A 122 -20.46 11.73 -19.30
C GLY A 122 -19.71 12.35 -18.12
N GLU A 123 -20.24 12.16 -16.91
CA GLU A 123 -19.64 12.70 -15.68
C GLU A 123 -18.23 12.17 -15.43
N LYS A 124 -17.42 12.95 -14.69
CA LYS A 124 -16.08 12.54 -14.24
C LYS A 124 -16.21 11.37 -13.26
N GLY A 125 -15.39 10.33 -13.44
CA GLY A 125 -15.33 9.21 -12.51
C GLY A 125 -14.99 9.66 -11.08
N LYS A 126 -15.55 8.98 -10.07
CA LYS A 126 -15.25 9.28 -8.65
C LYS A 126 -13.77 9.04 -8.35
N GLN A 127 -13.24 9.81 -7.40
CA GLN A 127 -11.89 9.60 -6.87
C GLN A 127 -11.78 8.19 -6.26
N GLY A 128 -10.66 7.51 -6.51
CA GLY A 128 -10.40 6.18 -5.92
C GLY A 128 -10.33 6.27 -4.40
N SER A 129 -10.66 5.18 -3.70
CA SER A 129 -10.52 5.11 -2.24
C SER A 129 -9.06 5.31 -1.81
N LEU A 130 -8.87 5.82 -0.59
CA LEU A 130 -7.55 5.85 0.03
C LEU A 130 -6.96 4.42 0.06
N GLY A 131 -5.67 4.28 -0.28
CA GLY A 131 -4.99 2.99 -0.14
C GLY A 131 -5.00 2.54 1.32
N THR A 132 -5.23 1.25 1.57
CA THR A 132 -5.15 0.72 2.94
C THR A 132 -3.74 0.92 3.49
N ALA A 133 -3.64 1.28 4.77
CA ALA A 133 -2.35 1.30 5.46
C ALA A 133 -1.69 -0.08 5.37
N GLY A 134 -0.39 -0.14 5.09
CA GLY A 134 0.36 -1.39 5.18
C GLY A 134 0.23 -1.99 6.58
N VAL A 135 0.05 -3.31 6.66
CA VAL A 135 -0.05 -4.01 7.94
C VAL A 135 1.35 -4.11 8.54
N CYS A 136 1.62 -3.39 9.64
CA CYS A 136 2.86 -3.59 10.41
C CYS A 136 2.84 -4.98 11.07
N LYS A 137 3.49 -5.97 10.45
CA LYS A 137 3.86 -7.25 11.10
C LYS A 137 5.08 -7.06 12.03
N CYS A 138 5.08 -6.05 12.90
CA CYS A 138 6.20 -5.77 13.81
C CYS A 138 6.19 -6.64 15.08
N SER A 139 6.04 -7.96 14.93
CA SER A 139 6.21 -8.87 16.07
C SER A 139 6.80 -10.26 15.75
N SER A 140 7.11 -10.58 14.49
CA SER A 140 7.69 -11.89 14.13
C SER A 140 8.88 -11.88 13.17
N LEU A 141 9.32 -10.72 12.64
CA LEU A 141 10.30 -10.64 11.55
C LEU A 141 11.67 -10.04 11.92
N LEU A 142 11.87 -9.62 13.18
CA LEU A 142 13.17 -9.11 13.60
C LEU A 142 14.08 -10.29 14.00
N PRO A 143 15.19 -10.55 13.30
CA PRO A 143 16.11 -11.61 13.66
C PRO A 143 16.68 -11.34 15.06
N LYS A 144 16.48 -12.29 15.96
CA LYS A 144 17.07 -12.28 17.30
C LYS A 144 18.12 -13.37 17.37
N SER A 145 19.35 -12.97 17.65
CA SER A 145 20.48 -13.88 17.80
C SER A 145 21.36 -13.34 18.90
N ALA A 146 21.31 -13.98 20.06
CA ALA A 146 22.09 -13.58 21.21
C ALA A 146 22.26 -14.75 22.18
N PHE A 147 23.47 -14.91 22.69
CA PHE A 147 23.78 -15.90 23.73
C PHE A 147 24.70 -15.29 24.78
N SER A 148 24.59 -15.80 26.00
CA SER A 148 25.53 -15.58 27.08
C SER A 148 25.64 -16.87 27.87
N VAL A 149 26.86 -17.37 28.00
CA VAL A 149 27.14 -18.70 28.54
C VAL A 149 28.33 -18.64 29.48
N GLY A 150 28.29 -19.47 30.51
CA GLY A 150 29.38 -19.69 31.44
C GLY A 150 29.91 -21.12 31.34
N ILE A 151 31.04 -21.37 31.98
CA ILE A 151 31.62 -22.71 32.12
C ILE A 151 31.58 -23.14 33.59
N THR A 152 31.33 -24.42 33.86
CA THR A 152 31.26 -24.94 35.23
C THR A 152 32.50 -25.73 35.66
N SER A 153 33.50 -25.84 34.79
CA SER A 153 34.73 -26.61 35.04
C SER A 153 35.94 -25.80 34.61
N SER A 154 36.94 -25.73 35.49
CA SER A 154 38.24 -25.14 35.18
C SER A 154 39.04 -26.02 34.22
N TYR A 155 40.03 -25.43 33.55
CA TYR A 155 41.02 -26.13 32.73
C TYR A 155 40.41 -26.99 31.60
N PRO A 156 39.61 -26.39 30.69
CA PRO A 156 39.05 -27.10 29.54
C PRO A 156 40.16 -27.64 28.62
N THR A 157 39.84 -28.60 27.76
CA THR A 157 40.81 -29.20 26.84
C THR A 157 41.42 -28.16 25.89
N GLU A 158 42.75 -28.10 25.84
CA GLU A 158 43.52 -27.19 24.97
C GLU A 158 43.38 -27.57 23.49
N ASN A 159 43.60 -26.61 22.58
CA ASN A 159 43.52 -26.77 21.11
C ASN A 159 42.19 -27.33 20.60
N THR A 160 41.10 -27.11 21.35
CA THR A 160 39.74 -27.48 20.96
C THR A 160 38.76 -26.40 21.40
N PRO A 161 37.57 -26.29 20.77
CA PRO A 161 36.55 -25.36 21.21
C PRO A 161 36.17 -25.57 22.68
N ILE A 162 36.23 -24.49 23.46
CA ILE A 162 35.85 -24.49 24.87
C ILE A 162 34.33 -24.60 24.99
N LYS A 163 33.88 -25.59 25.77
CA LYS A 163 32.46 -25.89 25.97
C LYS A 163 31.92 -25.14 27.18
N PHE A 164 31.35 -23.95 26.96
CA PHE A 164 30.62 -23.23 27.98
C PHE A 164 29.24 -23.87 28.16
N ASN A 165 29.12 -24.70 29.19
CA ASN A 165 27.99 -25.59 29.41
C ASN A 165 26.86 -24.98 30.27
N LYS A 166 27.10 -23.84 30.93
CA LYS A 166 26.11 -23.11 31.74
C LYS A 166 25.42 -22.07 30.86
N ILE A 167 24.23 -22.38 30.36
CA ILE A 167 23.45 -21.42 29.57
C ILE A 167 22.84 -20.37 30.50
N LEU A 168 23.20 -19.09 30.32
CA LEU A 168 22.55 -17.95 30.98
C LEU A 168 21.47 -17.35 30.08
N PHE A 169 21.75 -17.29 28.79
CA PHE A 169 20.86 -16.79 27.75
C PHE A 169 21.23 -17.43 26.39
N ASN A 170 20.26 -17.79 25.56
CA ASN A 170 20.50 -18.36 24.22
C ASN A 170 19.28 -18.18 23.31
N ASP A 171 18.87 -16.93 23.08
CA ASP A 171 17.73 -16.61 22.21
C ASP A 171 18.11 -16.83 20.75
N GLY A 172 17.25 -17.54 20.01
CA GLY A 172 17.57 -18.11 18.69
C GLY A 172 18.23 -19.50 18.74
N GLY A 173 18.79 -19.93 19.88
CA GLY A 173 19.39 -21.26 20.01
C GLY A 173 20.66 -21.46 19.17
N HIS A 174 21.33 -20.37 18.79
CA HIS A 174 22.47 -20.37 17.88
C HIS A 174 23.81 -20.74 18.55
N TYR A 175 23.87 -20.76 19.88
CA TYR A 175 25.00 -21.33 20.61
C TYR A 175 24.75 -22.79 20.98
N ASN A 176 25.70 -23.67 20.69
CA ASN A 176 25.64 -25.09 21.01
C ASN A 176 26.60 -25.46 22.17
N PRO A 177 26.08 -25.74 23.39
CA PRO A 177 26.92 -26.06 24.55
C PRO A 177 27.64 -27.42 24.45
N ARG A 178 27.22 -28.31 23.54
CA ARG A 178 27.90 -29.60 23.33
C ARG A 178 29.20 -29.42 22.53
N THR A 179 29.21 -28.47 21.59
CA THR A 179 30.36 -28.19 20.72
C THR A 179 31.18 -27.00 21.18
N GLY A 180 30.60 -26.08 21.96
CA GLY A 180 31.26 -24.84 22.39
C GLY A 180 31.17 -23.70 21.36
N LYS A 181 30.43 -23.90 20.27
CA LYS A 181 30.41 -22.99 19.12
C LYS A 181 29.09 -22.23 19.02
N PHE A 182 29.19 -20.98 18.61
CA PHE A 182 28.11 -20.20 18.02
C PHE A 182 28.08 -20.45 16.51
N ILE A 183 26.89 -20.67 15.94
CA ILE A 183 26.67 -20.84 14.51
C ILE A 183 25.76 -19.71 14.04
N CYS A 184 26.25 -18.91 13.10
CA CYS A 184 25.51 -17.80 12.56
C CYS A 184 24.33 -18.29 11.71
N VAL A 185 23.12 -17.82 12.02
CA VAL A 185 21.92 -18.07 11.19
C VAL A 185 21.54 -16.83 10.40
N TYR A 186 21.68 -15.65 11.00
CA TYR A 186 21.32 -14.38 10.38
C TYR A 186 22.57 -13.62 9.96
N PRO A 187 22.74 -13.30 8.67
CA PRO A 187 23.90 -12.53 8.22
C PRO A 187 23.88 -11.13 8.80
N GLY A 188 25.05 -10.63 9.19
CA GLY A 188 25.17 -9.29 9.74
C GLY A 188 26.37 -9.08 10.64
N VAL A 189 26.32 -7.97 11.37
CA VAL A 189 27.39 -7.54 12.28
C VAL A 189 27.08 -8.02 13.70
N TYR A 190 28.01 -8.77 14.28
CA TYR A 190 27.94 -9.35 15.61
C TYR A 190 28.99 -8.77 16.53
N PHE A 191 28.63 -8.57 17.79
CA PHE A 191 29.57 -8.29 18.87
C PHE A 191 29.80 -9.56 19.67
N PHE A 192 31.07 -9.86 19.98
CA PHE A 192 31.46 -10.94 20.87
C PHE A 192 32.33 -10.40 21.99
N SER A 193 32.13 -10.92 23.20
CA SER A 193 32.94 -10.62 24.37
C SER A 193 33.09 -11.85 25.24
N TYR A 194 34.22 -11.94 25.92
CA TYR A 194 34.46 -12.91 26.97
C TYR A 194 35.17 -12.28 28.15
N ASP A 195 34.89 -12.83 29.33
CA ASP A 195 35.45 -12.44 30.60
C ASP A 195 35.86 -13.72 31.33
N ILE A 196 37.16 -13.92 31.47
CA ILE A 196 37.74 -15.18 31.93
C ILE A 196 38.44 -14.95 33.26
N THR A 197 37.99 -15.66 34.29
CA THR A 197 38.75 -15.75 35.54
C THR A 197 39.99 -16.61 35.33
N VAL A 198 41.15 -16.12 35.76
CA VAL A 198 42.46 -16.77 35.57
C VAL A 198 42.99 -17.23 36.92
N ALA A 199 43.36 -18.51 37.04
CA ALA A 199 43.91 -19.08 38.27
C ALA A 199 44.95 -20.19 38.01
N ASN A 200 45.99 -20.24 38.86
CA ASN A 200 47.04 -21.26 38.94
C ASN A 200 47.99 -21.39 37.73
N LYS A 201 47.56 -21.03 36.52
CA LYS A 201 48.37 -20.99 35.30
C LYS A 201 48.12 -19.69 34.55
N HIS A 202 49.04 -19.32 33.67
CA HIS A 202 48.79 -18.24 32.71
C HIS A 202 47.70 -18.64 31.72
N LEU A 203 47.04 -17.67 31.09
CA LEU A 203 45.98 -17.89 30.12
C LEU A 203 46.44 -17.44 28.72
N ALA A 204 46.27 -18.30 27.72
CA ALA A 204 46.38 -17.96 26.30
C ALA A 204 45.11 -18.40 25.57
N ILE A 205 44.11 -17.51 25.49
CA ILE A 205 42.80 -17.77 24.89
C ILE A 205 42.61 -16.94 23.62
N GLY A 206 41.93 -17.47 22.62
CA GLY A 206 41.60 -16.73 21.41
C GLY A 206 40.18 -16.96 20.96
N LEU A 207 39.61 -15.93 20.33
CA LEU A 207 38.35 -16.04 19.59
C LEU A 207 38.65 -16.45 18.16
N VAL A 208 38.02 -17.52 17.76
CA VAL A 208 38.21 -18.17 16.46
C VAL A 208 36.94 -17.97 15.65
N HIS A 209 37.10 -17.59 14.39
CA HIS A 209 36.05 -17.52 13.39
C HIS A 209 36.48 -18.37 12.20
N ASN A 210 35.71 -19.43 11.89
CA ASN A 210 35.98 -20.36 10.78
C ASN A 210 37.43 -20.90 10.78
N GLY A 211 37.94 -21.25 11.96
CA GLY A 211 39.29 -21.80 12.15
C GLY A 211 40.41 -20.76 12.17
N GLN A 212 40.11 -19.47 12.01
CA GLN A 212 41.10 -18.39 12.09
C GLN A 212 40.94 -17.58 13.38
N PHE A 213 42.03 -17.36 14.10
CA PHE A 213 42.06 -16.49 15.27
C PHE A 213 41.82 -15.03 14.86
N ARG A 214 40.77 -14.41 15.42
CA ARG A 214 40.43 -13.00 15.21
C ARG A 214 41.00 -12.12 16.31
N ILE A 215 40.91 -12.58 17.55
CA ILE A 215 41.58 -11.97 18.70
C ILE A 215 42.28 -13.04 19.53
N LYS A 216 43.41 -12.67 20.13
CA LYS A 216 44.17 -13.47 21.07
C LYS A 216 44.38 -12.63 22.33
N THR A 217 44.07 -13.20 23.48
CA THR A 217 44.28 -12.61 24.79
C THR A 217 45.26 -13.48 25.55
N PHE A 218 46.28 -12.85 26.11
CA PHE A 218 47.23 -13.48 27.00
C PHE A 218 47.20 -12.77 28.35
N ASP A 219 47.18 -13.54 29.42
CA ASP A 219 47.26 -13.02 30.79
C ASP A 219 48.26 -13.86 31.62
N ALA A 220 49.23 -13.17 32.22
CA ALA A 220 50.29 -13.77 32.99
C ALA A 220 49.89 -13.86 34.47
N ASN A 221 49.41 -15.03 34.88
CA ASN A 221 49.12 -15.27 36.30
C ASN A 221 50.42 -15.35 37.14
N THR A 222 50.52 -14.54 38.20
CA THR A 222 51.66 -14.47 39.13
C THR A 222 51.40 -15.10 40.51
N GLY A 223 50.31 -15.87 40.65
CA GLY A 223 49.90 -16.55 41.89
C GLY A 223 48.61 -15.99 42.52
N ASN A 224 47.97 -15.02 41.88
CA ASN A 224 46.69 -14.44 42.28
C ASN A 224 45.58 -14.87 41.31
N HIS A 225 44.35 -14.41 41.60
CA HIS A 225 43.23 -14.53 40.67
C HIS A 225 43.11 -13.23 39.86
N ASP A 226 43.26 -13.36 38.54
CA ASP A 226 43.15 -12.26 37.59
C ASP A 226 41.90 -12.42 36.72
N VAL A 227 41.54 -11.38 35.97
CA VAL A 227 40.44 -11.42 35.00
C VAL A 227 40.96 -10.95 33.65
N ALA A 228 40.87 -11.83 32.66
CA ALA A 228 41.26 -11.56 31.28
C ALA A 228 40.01 -11.45 30.41
N SER A 229 39.85 -10.30 29.74
CA SER A 229 38.72 -10.05 28.85
C SER A 229 39.17 -9.78 27.43
N GLY A 230 38.28 -10.02 26.48
CA GLY A 230 38.49 -9.69 25.08
C GLY A 230 37.17 -9.52 24.36
N SER A 231 37.12 -8.55 23.46
CA SER A 231 35.91 -8.27 22.69
C SER A 231 36.25 -7.86 21.28
N THR A 232 35.39 -8.20 20.32
CA THR A 232 35.54 -7.77 18.94
C THR A 232 34.19 -7.73 18.22
N VAL A 233 34.17 -7.06 17.07
CA VAL A 233 33.01 -7.00 16.18
C VAL A 233 33.38 -7.75 14.90
N LEU A 234 32.50 -8.64 14.45
CA LEU A 234 32.68 -9.43 13.24
C LEU A 234 31.44 -9.31 12.36
N HIS A 235 31.65 -9.19 11.05
CA HIS A 235 30.59 -9.51 10.09
C HIS A 235 30.61 -11.02 9.86
N LEU A 236 29.43 -11.65 9.93
CA LEU A 236 29.24 -13.08 9.77
C LEU A 236 28.23 -13.36 8.65
N SER A 237 28.52 -14.39 7.87
CA SER A 237 27.61 -15.03 6.93
C SER A 237 26.88 -16.21 7.58
N PRO A 238 25.78 -16.72 7.00
CA PRO A 238 25.12 -17.92 7.52
C PRO A 238 26.09 -19.11 7.55
N GLU A 239 25.94 -19.96 8.56
CA GLU A 239 26.81 -21.12 8.86
C GLU A 239 28.23 -20.78 9.34
N ASP A 240 28.62 -19.49 9.42
CA ASP A 240 29.89 -19.11 10.04
C ASP A 240 29.92 -19.53 11.52
N GLU A 241 31.03 -20.12 11.93
CA GLU A 241 31.24 -20.62 13.28
C GLU A 241 32.17 -19.70 14.07
N VAL A 242 31.78 -19.39 15.31
CA VAL A 242 32.59 -18.60 16.26
C VAL A 242 32.72 -19.34 17.60
N TRP A 243 33.94 -19.44 18.13
CA TRP A 243 34.21 -20.07 19.43
C TRP A 243 35.44 -19.50 20.13
N LEU A 244 35.67 -19.95 21.37
CA LEU A 244 36.90 -19.69 22.11
C LEU A 244 37.75 -20.95 22.23
N GLU A 245 39.06 -20.78 22.17
CA GLU A 245 40.03 -21.86 22.21
C GLU A 245 41.28 -21.45 22.99
N ILE A 246 41.81 -22.36 23.81
CA ILE A 246 43.14 -22.22 24.40
C ILE A 246 44.16 -22.67 23.37
N PHE A 247 44.93 -21.73 22.82
CA PHE A 247 45.74 -21.98 21.62
C PHE A 247 47.21 -22.30 21.90
N PHE A 248 47.64 -22.20 23.17
CA PHE A 248 49.03 -22.41 23.55
C PHE A 248 49.10 -23.49 24.64
N HIS A 249 50.04 -24.41 24.47
CA HIS A 249 50.22 -25.55 25.35
C HIS A 249 50.60 -25.09 26.77
N ASP A 250 49.97 -25.67 27.80
CA ASP A 250 50.22 -25.38 29.23
C ASP A 250 49.95 -23.93 29.65
N GLN A 251 49.19 -23.18 28.83
CA GLN A 251 48.73 -21.82 29.14
C GLN A 251 47.22 -21.80 29.31
N ASN A 252 46.74 -22.76 30.10
CA ASN A 252 45.33 -22.95 30.41
C ASN A 252 45.05 -22.52 31.84
N GLY A 253 44.96 -21.21 32.06
CA GLY A 253 44.60 -20.61 33.34
C GLY A 253 43.11 -20.45 33.57
N LEU A 254 42.25 -20.87 32.63
CA LEU A 254 40.82 -20.63 32.69
C LEU A 254 40.21 -21.34 33.90
N PHE A 255 39.54 -20.57 34.75
CA PHE A 255 39.02 -21.01 36.03
C PHE A 255 37.52 -20.73 36.17
N ALA A 256 36.81 -21.65 36.81
CA ALA A 256 35.43 -21.47 37.22
C ALA A 256 35.18 -22.20 38.54
N ASP A 257 34.48 -21.54 39.46
CA ASP A 257 34.07 -22.09 40.74
C ASP A 257 32.61 -21.70 41.03
N PRO A 258 31.73 -22.65 41.34
CA PRO A 258 30.31 -22.37 41.59
C PRO A 258 30.03 -21.37 42.73
N GLY A 259 30.98 -21.18 43.66
CA GLY A 259 30.81 -20.34 44.84
C GLY A 259 31.19 -18.88 44.64
N TRP A 260 32.16 -18.57 43.78
CA TRP A 260 32.71 -17.21 43.73
C TRP A 260 33.36 -16.76 42.41
N ALA A 261 33.47 -17.62 41.37
CA ALA A 261 34.15 -17.26 40.13
C ALA A 261 33.45 -17.81 38.87
N ASP A 262 33.09 -16.92 37.95
CA ASP A 262 32.57 -17.28 36.63
C ASP A 262 33.60 -16.95 35.53
N SER A 263 33.57 -17.74 34.46
CA SER A 263 34.19 -17.41 33.17
C SER A 263 33.12 -17.47 32.10
N LEU A 264 32.94 -16.37 31.37
CA LEU A 264 31.80 -16.11 30.49
C LEU A 264 32.22 -15.89 29.04
N PHE A 265 31.32 -16.26 28.13
CA PHE A 265 31.38 -15.95 26.71
C PHE A 265 30.00 -15.48 26.24
N THR A 266 29.96 -14.35 25.56
CA THR A 266 28.73 -13.68 25.14
C THR A 266 28.87 -13.23 23.68
N GLY A 267 27.79 -13.33 22.93
CA GLY A 267 27.73 -12.77 21.58
C GLY A 267 26.31 -12.46 21.16
N PHE A 268 26.14 -11.39 20.36
CA PHE A 268 24.83 -10.99 19.87
C PHE A 268 24.91 -10.21 18.56
N LEU A 269 23.83 -10.28 17.78
CA LEU A 269 23.62 -9.52 16.57
C LEU A 269 23.40 -8.04 16.90
N LEU A 270 24.21 -7.17 16.31
CA LEU A 270 24.04 -5.71 16.36
C LEU A 270 23.13 -5.23 15.22
N TYR A 271 23.47 -5.62 13.99
CA TYR A 271 22.77 -5.20 12.78
C TYR A 271 22.66 -6.39 11.84
N ALA A 272 21.44 -6.77 11.48
CA ALA A 272 21.21 -7.70 10.39
C ALA A 272 21.47 -6.99 9.05
N ASP A 273 21.96 -7.71 8.05
CA ASP A 273 22.12 -7.17 6.71
C ASP A 273 20.75 -6.79 6.11
N SER A 274 20.64 -5.59 5.54
CA SER A 274 19.38 -5.04 5.03
C SER A 274 18.74 -5.94 3.97
N ASP A 275 19.54 -6.46 3.03
CA ASP A 275 19.06 -7.33 1.95
C ASP A 275 18.37 -8.59 2.49
N TYR A 276 18.82 -9.10 3.64
CA TYR A 276 18.21 -10.25 4.31
C TYR A 276 16.88 -9.87 4.97
N ILE A 277 16.80 -8.69 5.58
CA ILE A 277 15.56 -8.19 6.17
C ILE A 277 14.51 -7.90 5.09
N ASP A 278 14.93 -7.35 3.95
CA ASP A 278 14.06 -7.05 2.82
C ASP A 278 13.48 -8.33 2.21
N ALA A 279 14.31 -9.38 2.04
CA ALA A 279 13.85 -10.69 1.59
C ALA A 279 12.80 -11.31 2.54
N LEU A 280 12.99 -11.20 3.86
CA LEU A 280 12.02 -11.68 4.84
C LEU A 280 10.69 -10.90 4.83
N ALA A 281 10.68 -9.67 4.31
CA ALA A 281 9.47 -8.85 4.24
C ALA A 281 8.60 -9.17 3.02
N GLU A 282 9.16 -9.83 2.00
CA GLU A 282 8.43 -10.23 0.78
C GLU A 282 7.66 -11.55 0.95
N ASP A 283 7.99 -12.37 1.95
CA ASP A 283 7.34 -13.64 2.32
C ASP A 283 6.17 -13.50 3.34
#